data_AF-A0A2R6FSF3-F1
#
_entry.id   AF-A0A2R6FSF3-F1
#
_cell.length_a   1.000
_cell.length_b   1.000
_cell.length_c   1.000
_cell.angle_alpha   90.00
_cell.angle_beta   90.00
_cell.angle_gamma   90.00
#
_symmetry.space_group_name_H-M   'P 1'
#
loop_
_entity.id
_entity.type
_entity.pdbx_description
1 polymer ?
#
loop_
_entity_poly.entity_id
_entity_poly.type
_entity_poly.pdbx_seq_one_letter_code
_entity_poly.pdbx_strand_id
1 'polypeptide(L)'
;MSVSQPVASDHQLARLLQIGVVLEEVVEARAHQHSESFEADLDPAIEELLEHAAEESADHRDRLSGLIDELDAEQIPFERIEPLVADHYERDRDTDGVLYDQLCNEETAYKFYDDLIAAIEASTGEFGIERERLVETLSAIREEEAEGAEAVTKLMEERE
;
A
#
# COMPACT_ATOMS: atom_id res chain seq x y z
N MET A 1 -11.02 -4.61 -1.87
CA MET A 1 -11.99 -4.03 -0.90
C MET A 1 -12.53 -2.74 -1.48
N SER A 2 -13.72 -2.24 -1.10
CA SER A 2 -14.21 -0.93 -1.57
C SER A 2 -14.72 -0.07 -0.44
N VAL A 3 -14.30 1.20 -0.41
CA VAL A 3 -14.75 2.21 0.55
C VAL A 3 -16.06 2.82 0.02
N SER A 4 -17.14 2.04 0.01
CA SER A 4 -18.39 2.44 -0.64
C SER A 4 -19.27 3.41 0.18
N GLN A 5 -18.80 3.88 1.34
CA GLN A 5 -19.55 4.79 2.22
C GLN A 5 -18.77 6.10 2.43
N PRO A 6 -19.43 7.27 2.39
CA PRO A 6 -18.78 8.56 2.68
C PRO A 6 -18.14 8.57 4.06
N VAL A 7 -16.94 9.13 4.18
CA VAL A 7 -16.22 9.27 5.46
C VAL A 7 -16.89 10.35 6.30
N ALA A 8 -17.56 9.99 7.40
CA ALA A 8 -18.40 10.91 8.17
C ALA A 8 -17.76 11.46 9.46
N SER A 9 -16.57 10.98 9.84
CA SER A 9 -15.86 11.44 11.04
C SER A 9 -14.35 11.16 11.03
N ASP A 10 -13.60 11.86 11.88
CA ASP A 10 -12.17 11.62 12.11
C ASP A 10 -11.86 10.19 12.52
N HIS A 11 -12.72 9.56 13.33
CA HIS A 11 -12.53 8.16 13.72
C HIS A 11 -12.63 7.20 12.53
N GLN A 12 -13.53 7.48 11.58
CA GLN A 12 -13.66 6.70 10.36
C GLN A 12 -12.48 6.96 9.42
N LEU A 13 -12.05 8.22 9.28
CA LEU A 13 -10.90 8.59 8.49
C LEU A 13 -9.62 7.92 9.03
N ALA A 14 -9.36 8.02 10.33
CA ALA A 14 -8.21 7.40 10.97
C ALA A 14 -8.19 5.88 10.77
N ARG A 15 -9.34 5.21 10.86
CA ARG A 15 -9.44 3.77 10.58
C ARG A 15 -9.10 3.44 9.13
N LEU A 16 -9.52 4.26 8.17
CA LEU A 16 -9.19 4.06 6.76
C LEU A 16 -7.69 4.29 6.52
N LEU A 17 -7.11 5.35 7.10
CA LEU A 17 -5.66 5.58 7.01
C LEU A 17 -4.86 4.42 7.63
N GLN A 18 -5.32 3.85 8.74
CA GLN A 18 -4.71 2.65 9.34
C GLN A 18 -4.80 1.43 8.43
N ILE A 19 -5.88 1.28 7.65
CA ILE A 19 -5.95 0.24 6.62
C ILE A 19 -4.92 0.50 5.52
N GLY A 20 -4.71 1.76 5.14
CA GLY A 20 -3.62 2.15 4.21
C GLY A 20 -2.25 1.71 4.73
N VAL A 21 -1.91 2.07 5.98
CA VAL A 21 -0.63 1.68 6.62
C VAL A 21 -0.40 0.17 6.55
N VAL A 22 -1.46 -0.61 6.79
CA VAL A 22 -1.41 -2.06 6.73
C VAL A 22 -1.16 -2.58 5.31
N LEU A 23 -1.77 -1.97 4.30
CA LEU A 23 -1.55 -2.38 2.91
C LEU A 23 -0.09 -2.15 2.50
N GLU A 24 0.46 -0.98 2.83
CA GLU A 24 1.87 -0.66 2.58
C GLU A 24 2.81 -1.62 3.28
N GLU A 25 2.51 -1.93 4.54
CA GLU A 25 3.31 -2.85 5.33
C GLU A 25 3.29 -4.28 4.78
N VAL A 26 2.18 -4.69 4.17
CA VAL A 26 2.10 -5.95 3.44
C VAL A 26 2.99 -5.89 2.20
N VAL A 27 2.92 -4.83 1.40
CA VAL A 27 3.73 -4.68 0.18
C VAL A 27 5.23 -4.77 0.53
N GLU A 28 5.68 -3.99 1.52
CA GLU A 28 7.06 -3.99 1.99
C GLU A 28 7.52 -5.36 2.51
N ALA A 29 6.73 -5.99 3.39
CA ALA A 29 7.08 -7.29 3.94
C ALA A 29 7.17 -8.38 2.86
N ARG A 30 6.33 -8.28 1.82
CA ARG A 30 6.35 -9.22 0.70
C ARG A 30 7.55 -8.98 -0.21
N ALA A 31 7.87 -7.73 -0.50
CA ALA A 31 9.04 -7.37 -1.28
C ALA A 31 10.33 -7.90 -0.62
N HIS A 32 10.50 -7.68 0.69
CA HIS A 32 11.61 -8.27 1.44
C HIS A 32 11.60 -9.80 1.43
N GLN A 33 10.45 -10.43 1.66
CA GLN A 33 10.36 -11.90 1.65
C GLN A 33 10.74 -12.50 0.29
N HIS A 34 10.34 -11.87 -0.81
CA HIS A 34 10.71 -12.32 -2.16
C HIS A 34 12.21 -12.14 -2.40
N SER A 35 12.78 -10.98 -2.06
CA SER A 35 14.23 -10.75 -2.20
C SER A 35 15.06 -11.76 -1.40
N GLU A 36 14.68 -12.04 -0.14
CA GLU A 36 15.37 -13.04 0.69
C GLU A 36 15.21 -14.48 0.16
N SER A 37 14.06 -14.81 -0.42
CA SER A 37 13.79 -16.16 -0.91
C SER A 37 14.59 -16.53 -2.16
N PHE A 38 15.08 -15.52 -2.90
CA PHE A 38 15.77 -15.68 -4.18
C PHE A 38 17.21 -15.12 -4.19
N GLU A 39 17.79 -14.77 -3.04
CA GLU A 39 19.07 -14.04 -2.86
C GLU A 39 20.25 -14.49 -3.76
N ALA A 40 20.27 -15.74 -4.25
CA ALA A 40 21.32 -16.25 -5.14
C ALA A 40 20.98 -16.29 -6.64
N ASP A 41 19.69 -16.23 -7.01
CA ASP A 41 19.18 -16.51 -8.36
C ASP A 41 18.20 -15.43 -8.88
N LEU A 42 17.97 -14.36 -8.11
CA LEU A 42 17.05 -13.29 -8.51
C LEU A 42 17.62 -12.47 -9.68
N ASP A 43 16.77 -12.18 -10.66
CA ASP A 43 17.10 -11.25 -11.73
C ASP A 43 17.31 -9.84 -11.12
N PRO A 44 18.44 -9.15 -11.40
CA PRO A 44 18.72 -7.82 -10.85
C PRO A 44 17.60 -6.80 -11.06
N ALA A 45 16.85 -6.90 -12.16
CA ALA A 45 15.73 -5.98 -12.41
C ALA A 45 14.52 -6.26 -11.49
N ILE A 46 14.35 -7.51 -11.03
CA ILE A 46 13.34 -7.84 -10.01
C ILE A 46 13.86 -7.41 -8.64
N GLU A 47 15.13 -7.62 -8.35
CA GLU A 47 15.74 -7.19 -7.08
C GLU A 47 15.59 -5.68 -6.88
N GLU A 48 15.94 -4.87 -7.88
CA GLU A 48 15.79 -3.42 -7.86
C GLU A 48 14.32 -3.00 -7.70
N LEU A 49 13.40 -3.69 -8.39
CA LEU A 49 11.96 -3.42 -8.27
C LEU A 49 11.44 -3.69 -6.86
N LEU A 50 11.84 -4.82 -6.25
CA LEU A 50 11.39 -5.19 -4.90
C LEU A 50 12.02 -4.27 -3.84
N GLU A 51 13.30 -3.90 -3.99
CA GLU A 51 13.93 -2.92 -3.11
C GLU A 51 13.21 -1.58 -3.17
N HIS A 52 12.91 -1.10 -4.39
CA HIS A 52 12.17 0.15 -4.58
C HIS A 52 10.77 0.11 -3.97
N ALA A 53 10.01 -0.96 -4.21
CA ALA A 53 8.67 -1.12 -3.64
C ALA A 53 8.70 -1.15 -2.10
N ALA A 54 9.71 -1.79 -1.49
CA ALA A 54 9.86 -1.81 -0.05
C ALA A 54 10.17 -0.41 0.53
N GLU A 55 11.05 0.34 -0.12
CA GLU A 55 11.39 1.71 0.30
C GLU A 55 10.19 2.66 0.14
N GLU A 56 9.49 2.57 -0.98
CA GLU A 56 8.32 3.41 -1.28
C GLU A 56 7.18 3.15 -0.30
N SER A 57 6.82 1.89 -0.05
CA SER A 57 5.80 1.54 0.93
C SER A 57 6.18 1.98 2.35
N ALA A 58 7.46 1.92 2.73
CA ALA A 58 7.91 2.46 4.01
C ALA A 58 7.67 3.98 4.11
N ASP A 59 7.98 4.73 3.06
CA ASP A 59 7.73 6.16 2.97
C ASP A 59 6.22 6.49 2.98
N HIS A 60 5.39 5.66 2.32
CA HIS A 60 3.93 5.78 2.37
C HIS A 60 3.40 5.60 3.80
N ARG A 61 3.87 4.58 4.54
CA ARG A 61 3.49 4.39 5.95
C ARG A 61 3.83 5.59 6.83
N ASP A 62 5.00 6.20 6.63
CA ASP A 62 5.42 7.36 7.40
C ASP A 62 4.51 8.56 7.13
N ARG A 63 4.14 8.78 5.86
CA ARG A 63 3.18 9.83 5.46
C ARG A 63 1.80 9.60 6.07
N LEU A 64 1.29 8.37 6.00
CA LEU A 64 -0.02 7.99 6.57
C LEU A 64 -0.03 8.10 8.09
N SER A 65 1.04 7.66 8.76
CA SER A 65 1.23 7.81 10.20
C SER A 65 1.18 9.28 10.61
N GLY A 66 1.83 10.17 9.84
CA GLY A 66 1.77 11.61 10.07
C GLY A 66 0.36 12.20 9.95
N LEU A 67 -0.48 11.68 9.05
CA LEU A 67 -1.89 12.07 8.95
C LEU A 67 -2.73 11.54 10.13
N ILE A 68 -2.46 10.31 10.59
CA ILE A 68 -3.16 9.70 11.73
C ILE A 68 -2.85 10.45 13.03
N ASP A 69 -1.60 10.84 13.25
CA ASP A 69 -1.17 11.58 14.43
C ASP A 69 -1.88 12.94 14.55
N GLU A 70 -2.13 13.62 13.43
CA GLU A 70 -2.87 14.89 13.41
C GLU A 70 -4.35 14.71 13.77
N LEU A 71 -4.92 13.55 13.49
CA LEU A 71 -6.30 13.20 13.85
C LEU A 71 -6.46 12.79 15.33
N ASP A 72 -5.37 12.80 16.13
CA ASP A 72 -5.33 12.37 17.54
C ASP A 72 -5.97 10.98 17.74
N ALA A 73 -5.74 10.08 16.77
CA ALA A 73 -6.33 8.75 16.75
C ALA A 73 -5.35 7.68 17.26
N GLU A 74 -5.86 6.72 18.03
CA GLU A 74 -5.08 5.59 18.54
C GLU A 74 -4.60 4.70 17.38
N GLN A 75 -3.28 4.56 17.22
CA GLN A 75 -2.66 3.68 16.23
C GLN A 75 -2.73 2.21 16.68
N ILE A 76 -2.97 1.29 15.72
CA ILE A 76 -2.94 -0.15 15.97
C ILE A 76 -1.52 -0.67 15.68
N PRO A 77 -0.86 -1.39 16.60
CA PRO A 77 0.48 -1.94 16.34
C PRO A 77 0.52 -2.99 15.24
N PHE A 78 1.55 -2.95 14.40
CA PHE A 78 1.86 -3.91 13.32
C PHE A 78 1.76 -5.38 13.75
N GLU A 79 2.29 -5.72 14.92
CA GLU A 79 2.37 -7.08 15.48
C GLU A 79 0.99 -7.77 15.61
N ARG A 80 -0.10 -7.02 15.49
CA ARG A 80 -1.47 -7.55 15.49
C ARG A 80 -1.98 -7.99 14.12
N ILE A 81 -1.30 -7.62 13.04
CA ILE A 81 -1.79 -7.70 11.67
C ILE A 81 -0.98 -8.68 10.82
N GLU A 82 0.32 -8.78 11.09
CA GLU A 82 1.24 -9.77 10.51
C GLU A 82 0.66 -11.22 10.43
N PRO A 83 -0.05 -11.75 11.45
CA PRO A 83 -0.62 -13.12 11.38
C PRO A 83 -1.81 -13.24 10.42
N LEU A 84 -2.58 -12.16 10.20
CA LEU A 84 -3.75 -12.16 9.32
C LEU A 84 -3.34 -12.15 7.84
N VAL A 85 -2.14 -11.64 7.56
CA VAL A 85 -1.51 -11.63 6.25
C VAL A 85 -0.86 -12.99 5.99
N ALA A 86 -0.13 -13.54 6.95
CA ALA A 86 0.59 -14.81 6.82
C ALA A 86 -0.32 -16.02 6.53
N ASP A 87 -1.55 -16.07 7.07
CA ASP A 87 -2.49 -17.18 6.87
C ASP A 87 -3.00 -17.32 5.41
N HIS A 88 -2.79 -16.30 4.56
CA HIS A 88 -3.22 -16.32 3.17
C HIS A 88 -2.15 -16.79 2.17
N TYR A 89 -0.93 -17.14 2.59
CA TYR A 89 0.17 -17.40 1.64
C TYR A 89 0.72 -18.83 1.66
N GLU A 90 0.58 -19.50 0.52
CA GLU A 90 1.40 -20.64 0.10
C GLU A 90 2.53 -20.11 -0.79
N ARG A 91 3.79 -20.41 -0.46
CA ARG A 91 4.97 -19.95 -1.21
C ARG A 91 5.07 -20.66 -2.56
N ASP A 92 4.90 -19.92 -3.65
CA ASP A 92 5.37 -20.35 -4.96
C ASP A 92 6.77 -19.79 -5.23
N ARG A 93 7.65 -20.60 -5.83
CA ARG A 93 9.07 -20.25 -6.10
C ARG A 93 9.31 -19.81 -7.54
N ASP A 94 8.27 -19.37 -8.23
CA ASP A 94 8.34 -18.89 -9.60
C ASP A 94 8.50 -17.36 -9.62
N THR A 95 9.40 -16.83 -10.45
CA THR A 95 9.59 -15.38 -10.64
C THR A 95 8.35 -14.72 -11.22
N ASP A 96 7.60 -15.44 -12.06
CA ASP A 96 6.31 -14.96 -12.57
C ASP A 96 5.28 -14.85 -11.44
N GLY A 97 5.37 -15.74 -10.45
CA GLY A 97 4.61 -15.67 -9.21
C GLY A 97 4.97 -14.45 -8.36
N VAL A 98 6.25 -14.08 -8.30
CA VAL A 98 6.74 -12.88 -7.60
C VAL A 98 6.19 -11.60 -8.25
N LEU A 99 6.32 -11.47 -9.57
CA LEU A 99 5.83 -10.28 -10.29
C LEU A 99 4.32 -10.17 -10.24
N TYR A 100 3.60 -11.28 -10.46
CA TYR A 100 2.14 -11.28 -10.37
C TYR A 100 1.67 -10.88 -8.98
N ASP A 101 2.34 -11.38 -7.95
CA ASP A 101 2.05 -11.04 -6.59
C ASP A 101 2.34 -9.57 -6.29
N GLN A 102 3.51 -9.05 -6.69
CA GLN A 102 3.83 -7.64 -6.54
C GLN A 102 2.78 -6.76 -7.21
N LEU A 103 2.46 -7.04 -8.49
CA LEU A 103 1.43 -6.32 -9.24
C LEU A 103 0.08 -6.30 -8.50
N CYS A 104 -0.33 -7.44 -7.94
CA CYS A 104 -1.58 -7.54 -7.19
C CYS A 104 -1.59 -6.66 -5.92
N ASN A 105 -0.44 -6.52 -5.26
CA ASN A 105 -0.31 -5.66 -4.08
C ASN A 105 -0.41 -4.18 -4.48
N GLU A 106 0.37 -3.74 -5.48
CA GLU A 106 0.33 -2.38 -6.03
C GLU A 106 -1.09 -1.99 -6.49
N GLU A 107 -1.75 -2.84 -7.29
CA GLU A 107 -3.11 -2.57 -7.77
C GLU A 107 -4.14 -2.50 -6.63
N THR A 108 -3.92 -3.28 -5.56
CA THR A 108 -4.80 -3.29 -4.39
C THR A 108 -4.66 -2.00 -3.59
N ALA A 109 -3.43 -1.53 -3.36
CA ALA A 109 -3.13 -0.27 -2.69
C ALA A 109 -3.61 0.92 -3.53
N TYR A 110 -3.25 0.99 -4.82
CA TYR A 110 -3.77 1.97 -5.78
C TYR A 110 -5.29 2.12 -5.69
N LYS A 111 -6.02 1.01 -5.81
CA LYS A 111 -7.48 1.01 -5.79
C LYS A 111 -8.03 1.46 -4.43
N PHE A 112 -7.36 1.08 -3.34
CA PHE A 112 -7.75 1.52 -2.02
C PHE A 112 -7.67 3.03 -1.89
N TYR A 113 -6.57 3.65 -2.35
CA TYR A 113 -6.42 5.10 -2.31
C TYR A 113 -7.38 5.84 -3.24
N ASP A 114 -7.63 5.33 -4.45
CA ASP A 114 -8.64 5.88 -5.36
C ASP A 114 -10.03 5.92 -4.69
N ASP A 115 -10.45 4.80 -4.10
CA ASP A 115 -11.72 4.70 -3.37
C ASP A 115 -11.75 5.61 -2.13
N LEU A 116 -10.66 5.71 -1.38
CA LEU A 116 -10.55 6.55 -0.19
C LEU A 116 -10.66 8.05 -0.53
N ILE A 117 -9.93 8.50 -1.55
CA ILE A 117 -9.98 9.87 -2.04
C ILE A 117 -11.41 10.21 -2.47
N ALA A 118 -12.04 9.35 -3.28
CA ALA A 118 -13.42 9.55 -3.71
C ALA A 118 -14.39 9.64 -2.52
N ALA A 119 -14.19 8.83 -1.46
CA ALA A 119 -15.02 8.86 -0.26
C ALA A 119 -14.82 10.14 0.59
N ILE A 120 -13.60 10.69 0.62
CA ILE A 120 -13.26 11.95 1.29
C ILE A 120 -13.87 13.14 0.53
N GLU A 121 -13.74 13.17 -0.79
CA GLU A 121 -14.29 14.22 -1.64
C GLU A 121 -15.82 14.27 -1.58
N ALA A 122 -16.46 13.10 -1.56
CA ALA A 122 -17.91 12.98 -1.39
C ALA A 122 -18.40 13.33 0.04
N SER A 123 -17.48 13.47 1.00
CA SER A 123 -17.84 13.74 2.39
C SER A 123 -18.25 15.20 2.63
N THR A 124 -19.35 15.36 3.35
CA THR A 124 -19.80 16.64 3.91
C THR A 124 -19.36 16.82 5.38
N GLY A 125 -18.56 15.91 5.93
CA GLY A 125 -18.05 15.98 7.31
C GLY A 125 -16.91 16.99 7.46
N GLU A 126 -16.78 17.56 8.65
CA GLU A 126 -15.59 18.33 9.05
C GLU A 126 -14.56 17.35 9.61
N PHE A 127 -13.31 17.49 9.16
CA PHE A 127 -12.18 16.70 9.65
C PHE A 127 -11.27 17.59 10.52
N GLY A 128 -10.61 16.98 11.49
CA GLY A 128 -9.57 17.63 12.30
C GLY A 128 -8.33 18.04 11.50
N ILE A 129 -8.18 17.52 10.29
CA ILE A 129 -7.09 17.80 9.33
C ILE A 129 -7.59 18.64 8.13
N GLU A 130 -6.69 19.43 7.56
CA GLU A 130 -6.96 20.15 6.30
C GLU A 130 -7.21 19.18 5.14
N ARG A 131 -8.40 19.28 4.54
CA ARG A 131 -8.85 18.38 3.47
C ARG A 131 -7.95 18.44 2.23
N GLU A 132 -7.47 19.63 1.87
CA GLU A 132 -6.59 19.80 0.69
C GLU A 132 -5.27 19.04 0.89
N ARG A 133 -4.61 19.23 2.03
CA ARG A 133 -3.38 18.48 2.39
C ARG A 133 -3.61 16.97 2.45
N LEU A 134 -4.72 16.52 3.03
CA LEU A 134 -5.09 15.10 3.10
C LEU A 134 -5.21 14.51 1.69
N VAL A 135 -5.99 15.14 0.82
CA VAL A 135 -6.21 14.67 -0.56
C VAL A 135 -4.93 14.75 -1.39
N GLU A 136 -4.13 15.79 -1.24
CA GLU A 136 -2.82 15.93 -1.89
C GLU A 136 -1.90 14.77 -1.51
N THR A 137 -1.77 14.49 -0.21
CA THR A 137 -0.90 13.40 0.29
C THR A 137 -1.34 12.05 -0.24
N LEU A 138 -2.64 11.75 -0.19
CA LEU A 138 -3.20 10.48 -0.67
C LEU A 138 -3.14 10.36 -2.20
N SER A 139 -3.30 11.46 -2.93
CA SER A 139 -3.23 11.45 -4.40
C SER A 139 -1.82 11.18 -4.89
N ALA A 140 -0.81 11.72 -4.20
CA ALA A 140 0.58 11.42 -4.49
C ALA A 140 0.89 9.93 -4.24
N ILE A 141 0.46 9.36 -3.09
CA ILE A 141 0.60 7.92 -2.82
C ILE A 141 -0.08 7.11 -3.93
N ARG A 142 -1.34 7.44 -4.29
CA ARG A 142 -2.04 6.75 -5.38
C ARG A 142 -1.29 6.80 -6.71
N GLU A 143 -0.61 7.91 -7.02
CA GLU A 143 0.18 8.05 -8.25
C GLU A 143 1.45 7.20 -8.20
N GLU A 144 2.14 7.18 -7.05
CA GLU A 144 3.30 6.32 -6.77
C GLU A 144 2.93 4.83 -6.95
N GLU A 145 1.83 4.35 -6.33
CA GLU A 145 1.32 2.97 -6.51
C GLU A 145 0.95 2.63 -7.98
N ALA A 146 0.46 3.62 -8.74
CA ALA A 146 0.15 3.43 -10.15
C ALA A 146 1.43 3.26 -10.99
N GLU A 147 2.47 4.04 -10.67
CA GLU A 147 3.79 3.93 -11.27
C GLU A 147 4.46 2.59 -10.92
N GLY A 148 4.33 2.13 -9.67
CA GLY A 148 4.74 0.80 -9.21
C GLY A 148 4.08 -0.34 -10.01
N ALA A 149 2.75 -0.32 -10.12
CA ALA A 149 2.01 -1.29 -10.94
C ALA A 149 2.43 -1.26 -12.43
N GLU A 150 2.67 -0.08 -12.99
CA GLU A 150 3.15 0.07 -14.37
C GLU A 150 4.57 -0.50 -14.54
N ALA A 151 5.46 -0.27 -13.57
CA ALA A 151 6.82 -0.80 -13.57
C ALA A 151 6.83 -2.34 -13.55
N VAL A 152 6.00 -2.95 -12.69
CA VAL A 152 5.85 -4.42 -12.66
C VAL A 152 5.33 -4.94 -13.99
N THR A 153 4.28 -4.30 -14.54
CA THR A 153 3.67 -4.70 -15.81
C THR A 153 4.67 -4.67 -16.96
N LYS A 154 5.44 -3.59 -17.09
CA LYS A 154 6.51 -3.49 -18.11
C LYS A 154 7.52 -4.61 -17.99
N LEU A 155 7.92 -4.91 -16.76
CA LEU A 155 8.91 -5.95 -16.50
C LEU A 155 8.38 -7.36 -16.80
N MET A 156 7.08 -7.60 -16.62
CA MET A 156 6.41 -8.83 -17.08
C MET A 156 6.37 -8.91 -18.62
N GLU A 157 6.02 -7.82 -19.31
CA GLU A 157 5.97 -7.77 -20.79
C GLU A 157 7.33 -8.01 -21.44
N GLU A 158 8.42 -7.54 -20.83
CA GLU A 158 9.79 -7.77 -21.32
C GLU A 158 10.23 -9.24 -21.27
N ARG A 159 9.49 -10.07 -20.52
CA ARG A 159 9.79 -11.50 -20.30
C ARG A 159 8.90 -12.46 -21.09
N GLU A 160 7.83 -11.98 -21.76
CA GLU A 160 7.01 -12.75 -22.72
C GLU A 160 7.68 -12.94 -24.09
#